data_AF-A0A7S0F8Q6-F1
#
_entry.id   AF-A0A7S0F8Q6-F1
#
_cell.length_a   1.000
_cell.length_b   1.000
_cell.length_c   1.000
_cell.angle_alpha   90.00
_cell.angle_beta   90.00
_cell.angle_gamma   90.00
#
_symmetry.space_group_name_H-M   'P 1'
#
loop_
_entity.id
_entity.type
_entity.pdbx_description
1 polymer ?
#
loop_
_entity_poly.entity_id
_entity_poly.type
_entity_poly.pdbx_seq_one_letter_code
_entity_poly.pdbx_strand_id
1 'polypeptide(L)'
;PARGVIMFGVWRLCVLGLLQRWVGIAAWSAAGHARIAQVVLAQLKGKRRSRIEAMLHGELVNLSGWERAMTSRWPDTGALHWHRESPEWTCASRVPPRCDGRSVEAAAGSLLCALVYFFQHLHVAAQYPPAVGASAEMPKELSALRDVPLDLLTPVQNFRWLVILVGD
;
A
#
# COMPACT_ATOMS: atom_id res chain seq x y z
N PRO A 1 -58.72 -21.90 -4.46
CA PRO A 1 -58.23 -20.50 -4.44
C PRO A 1 -56.88 -20.40 -3.73
N ALA A 2 -55.80 -20.38 -4.51
CA ALA A 2 -54.42 -20.57 -4.04
C ALA A 2 -53.69 -19.25 -3.75
N ARG A 3 -53.20 -19.14 -2.51
CA ARG A 3 -51.88 -18.65 -2.07
C ARG A 3 -51.20 -17.55 -2.92
N GLY A 4 -51.30 -16.30 -2.45
CA GLY A 4 -50.35 -15.24 -2.78
C GLY A 4 -49.27 -15.15 -1.69
N VAL A 5 -48.04 -15.57 -1.99
CA VAL A 5 -46.89 -15.51 -1.08
C VAL A 5 -45.75 -14.77 -1.77
N ILE A 6 -45.47 -13.57 -1.24
CA ILE A 6 -44.15 -12.94 -1.03
C ILE A 6 -43.21 -12.85 -2.26
N MET A 7 -43.19 -11.67 -2.91
CA MET A 7 -42.16 -11.28 -3.90
C MET A 7 -41.45 -9.94 -3.57
N PHE A 8 -41.40 -9.52 -2.30
CA PHE A 8 -40.76 -8.25 -1.93
C PHE A 8 -39.35 -8.37 -1.34
N GLY A 9 -38.80 -9.59 -1.19
CA GLY A 9 -37.55 -9.83 -0.45
C GLY A 9 -36.26 -9.91 -1.29
N VAL A 10 -36.35 -10.20 -2.60
CA VAL A 10 -35.16 -10.55 -3.40
C VAL A 10 -34.39 -9.32 -3.87
N TRP A 11 -35.07 -8.20 -4.12
CA TRP A 11 -34.44 -7.01 -4.70
C TRP A 11 -33.54 -6.25 -3.70
N ARG A 12 -33.83 -6.31 -2.39
CA ARG A 12 -32.98 -5.71 -1.35
C ARG A 12 -31.64 -6.45 -1.18
N LEU A 13 -31.59 -7.75 -1.47
CA LEU A 13 -30.36 -8.55 -1.38
C LEU A 13 -29.40 -8.30 -2.54
N CYS A 14 -29.90 -8.01 -3.75
CA CYS A 14 -29.05 -7.70 -4.91
C CYS A 14 -28.33 -6.36 -4.78
N VAL A 15 -28.94 -5.34 -4.17
CA VAL A 15 -28.32 -4.01 -3.99
C VAL A 15 -27.21 -4.04 -2.93
N LEU A 16 -27.36 -4.83 -1.87
CA LEU A 16 -26.30 -5.05 -0.87
C LEU A 16 -25.12 -5.85 -1.43
N GLY A 17 -25.37 -6.83 -2.30
CA GLY A 17 -24.29 -7.59 -2.97
C GLY A 17 -23.47 -6.78 -3.97
N LEU A 18 -24.06 -5.74 -4.58
CA LEU A 18 -23.35 -4.82 -5.48
C LEU A 18 -22.50 -3.78 -4.73
N LEU A 19 -22.93 -3.33 -3.55
CA LEU A 19 -22.15 -2.42 -2.71
C LEU A 19 -20.95 -3.12 -2.03
N GLN A 20 -20.98 -4.45 -1.90
CA GLN A 20 -19.88 -5.22 -1.30
C GLN A 20 -18.74 -5.57 -2.27
N ARG A 21 -18.88 -5.28 -3.57
CA ARG A 21 -17.87 -5.58 -4.62
C ARG A 21 -16.80 -4.50 -4.81
N TRP A 22 -16.80 -3.46 -3.98
CA TRP A 22 -15.84 -2.34 -4.05
C TRP A 22 -14.92 -2.27 -2.83
N VAL A 23 -14.80 -3.36 -2.08
CA VAL A 23 -13.72 -3.44 -1.09
C VAL A 23 -12.45 -3.70 -1.87
N GLY A 24 -11.54 -2.71 -1.86
CA GLY A 24 -10.28 -2.71 -2.59
C GLY A 24 -9.60 -4.06 -2.55
N ILE A 25 -9.21 -4.55 -3.72
CA ILE A 25 -8.44 -5.78 -3.85
C ILE A 25 -7.04 -5.45 -3.32
N ALA A 26 -6.81 -5.69 -2.04
CA ALA A 26 -5.45 -5.83 -1.54
C ALA A 26 -4.86 -7.09 -2.20
N ALA A 27 -3.63 -6.99 -2.71
CA ALA A 27 -2.96 -8.13 -3.34
C ALA A 27 -2.84 -9.31 -2.35
N TRP A 28 -2.68 -9.00 -1.06
CA TRP A 28 -2.59 -9.98 0.01
C TRP A 28 -3.54 -9.69 1.17
N SER A 29 -3.98 -10.76 1.82
CA SER A 29 -4.60 -10.62 3.13
C SER A 29 -3.55 -10.31 4.21
N ALA A 30 -4.02 -9.91 5.40
CA ALA A 30 -3.18 -9.77 6.59
C ALA A 30 -2.26 -10.98 6.87
N ALA A 31 -2.72 -12.20 6.58
CA ALA A 31 -1.93 -13.42 6.73
C ALA A 31 -0.85 -13.53 5.64
N GLY A 32 -1.13 -13.06 4.42
CA GLY A 32 -0.16 -12.99 3.32
C GLY A 32 1.00 -12.05 3.64
N HIS A 33 0.71 -10.81 4.08
CA HIS A 33 1.75 -9.88 4.52
C HIS A 33 2.58 -10.43 5.69
N ALA A 34 1.94 -11.07 6.67
CA ALA A 34 2.66 -11.72 7.77
C ALA A 34 3.61 -12.82 7.27
N ARG A 35 3.21 -13.58 6.24
CA ARG A 35 4.07 -14.60 5.63
C ARG A 35 5.26 -13.99 4.89
N ILE A 36 5.05 -12.93 4.11
CA ILE A 36 6.12 -12.19 3.42
C ILE A 36 7.13 -11.65 4.44
N ALA A 37 6.63 -11.01 5.50
CA ALA A 37 7.44 -10.51 6.61
C ALA A 37 8.31 -11.60 7.26
N GLN A 38 7.75 -12.80 7.49
CA GLN A 38 8.51 -13.93 8.02
C GLN A 38 9.62 -14.40 7.07
N VAL A 39 9.36 -14.45 5.76
CA VAL A 39 10.37 -14.83 4.75
C VAL A 39 11.51 -13.81 4.76
N VAL A 40 11.20 -12.51 4.79
CA VAL A 40 12.21 -11.44 4.86
C VAL A 40 13.02 -11.53 6.15
N LEU A 41 12.36 -11.71 7.30
CA LEU A 41 13.02 -11.89 8.59
C LEU A 41 13.99 -13.09 8.61
N ALA A 42 13.66 -14.18 7.92
CA ALA A 42 14.53 -15.35 7.81
C ALA A 42 15.82 -15.05 7.01
N GLN A 43 15.77 -14.08 6.09
CA GLN A 43 16.95 -13.62 5.34
C GLN A 43 17.83 -12.67 6.16
N LEU A 44 17.27 -12.01 7.18
CA LEU A 44 18.01 -11.13 8.08
C LEU A 44 18.79 -11.95 9.11
N LYS A 45 20.11 -11.77 9.14
CA LYS A 45 21.02 -12.49 10.05
C LYS A 45 21.74 -11.55 11.01
N GLY A 46 22.01 -12.05 12.22
CA GLY A 46 22.85 -11.39 13.23
C GLY A 46 22.37 -9.98 13.58
N LYS A 47 23.32 -9.02 13.62
CA LYS A 47 23.08 -7.64 14.06
C LYS A 47 21.98 -6.90 13.28
N ARG A 48 21.80 -7.21 11.98
CA ARG A 48 20.76 -6.57 11.16
C ARG A 48 19.35 -6.92 11.61
N ARG A 49 19.13 -8.19 11.96
CA ARG A 49 17.86 -8.67 12.48
C ARG A 49 17.54 -8.00 13.82
N SER A 50 18.46 -8.03 14.77
CA SER A 50 18.26 -7.40 16.08
C SER A 50 17.99 -5.90 16.00
N ARG A 51 18.63 -5.18 15.07
CA ARG A 51 18.38 -3.75 14.86
C ARG A 51 16.96 -3.49 14.34
N ILE A 52 16.50 -4.29 13.38
CA ILE A 52 15.16 -4.18 12.82
C ILE A 52 14.10 -4.56 13.87
N GLU A 53 14.32 -5.64 14.61
CA GLU A 53 13.44 -6.05 15.72
C GLU A 53 13.39 -4.96 16.80
N ALA A 54 14.53 -4.35 17.18
CA ALA A 54 14.55 -3.26 18.15
C ALA A 54 13.81 -2.01 17.62
N MET A 55 14.04 -1.63 16.37
CA MET A 55 13.39 -0.47 15.73
C MET A 55 11.87 -0.64 15.62
N LEU A 56 11.41 -1.87 15.38
CA LEU A 56 9.99 -2.20 15.29
C LEU A 56 9.40 -2.71 16.59
N HIS A 57 10.15 -2.69 17.69
CA HIS A 57 9.74 -3.25 18.98
C HIS A 57 9.21 -4.71 18.88
N GLY A 58 9.79 -5.50 17.96
CA GLY A 58 9.40 -6.89 17.69
C GLY A 58 8.15 -7.06 16.83
N GLU A 59 7.53 -5.97 16.34
CA GLU A 59 6.19 -5.99 15.74
C GLU A 59 6.14 -6.38 14.25
N LEU A 60 7.22 -6.87 13.65
CA LEU A 60 7.26 -7.16 12.21
C LEU A 60 6.22 -8.24 11.79
N VAL A 61 5.81 -9.11 12.71
CA VAL A 61 4.75 -10.11 12.49
C VAL A 61 3.35 -9.51 12.66
N ASN A 62 3.21 -8.42 13.41
CA ASN A 62 1.93 -7.72 13.64
C ASN A 62 1.70 -6.53 12.69
N LEU A 63 2.48 -6.45 11.60
CA LEU A 63 2.35 -5.37 10.62
C LEU A 63 0.95 -5.29 10.01
N SER A 64 0.29 -6.41 9.80
CA SER A 64 -1.04 -6.44 9.21
C SER A 64 -2.15 -5.93 10.14
N GLY A 65 -1.98 -6.09 11.46
CA GLY A 65 -2.86 -5.47 12.45
C GLY A 65 -2.70 -3.96 12.46
N TRP A 66 -1.45 -3.50 12.39
CA TRP A 66 -1.11 -2.09 12.29
C TRP A 66 -1.63 -1.44 11.00
N GLU A 67 -1.41 -2.07 9.85
CA GLU A 67 -1.88 -1.62 8.53
C GLU A 67 -3.39 -1.43 8.52
N ARG A 68 -4.13 -2.45 8.99
CA ARG A 68 -5.58 -2.38 9.09
C ARG A 68 -6.03 -1.24 9.99
N ALA A 69 -5.35 -1.02 11.11
CA ALA A 69 -5.65 0.09 12.02
C ALA A 69 -5.39 1.45 11.36
N MET A 70 -4.29 1.59 10.59
CA MET A 70 -3.98 2.80 9.82
C MET A 70 -5.06 3.05 8.77
N THR A 71 -5.35 2.09 7.90
CA THR A 71 -6.34 2.26 6.83
C THR A 71 -7.77 2.42 7.36
N SER A 72 -8.11 1.80 8.50
CA SER A 72 -9.41 2.04 9.15
C SER A 72 -9.53 3.46 9.71
N ARG A 73 -8.43 4.05 10.16
CA ARG A 73 -8.41 5.40 10.77
C ARG A 73 -8.22 6.50 9.74
N TRP A 74 -7.48 6.23 8.66
CA TRP A 74 -7.24 7.11 7.53
C TRP A 74 -7.53 6.36 6.22
N PRO A 75 -8.81 6.30 5.78
CA PRO A 75 -9.22 5.49 4.63
C PRO A 75 -8.46 5.78 3.33
N ASP A 76 -8.00 7.02 3.15
CA ASP A 76 -7.24 7.43 1.97
C ASP A 76 -5.90 6.70 1.84
N THR A 77 -5.33 6.16 2.93
CA THR A 77 -4.13 5.30 2.86
C THR A 77 -4.38 4.01 2.11
N GLY A 78 -5.64 3.62 1.90
CA GLY A 78 -6.01 2.50 1.02
C GLY A 78 -5.51 2.69 -0.42
N ALA A 79 -5.34 3.92 -0.88
CA ALA A 79 -4.78 4.23 -2.20
C ALA A 79 -3.31 3.79 -2.36
N LEU A 80 -2.57 3.69 -1.24
CA LEU A 80 -1.16 3.28 -1.24
C LEU A 80 -0.97 1.82 -1.68
N HIS A 81 -2.01 0.98 -1.60
CA HIS A 81 -1.90 -0.47 -1.80
C HIS A 81 -2.15 -0.94 -3.24
N TRP A 82 -2.40 -0.02 -4.16
CA TRP A 82 -2.64 -0.38 -5.55
C TRP A 82 -2.09 0.66 -6.51
N HIS A 83 -1.78 0.20 -7.71
CA HIS A 83 -1.42 1.05 -8.83
C HIS A 83 -2.20 0.58 -10.05
N ARG A 84 -2.69 1.54 -10.85
CA ARG A 84 -3.38 1.25 -12.10
C ARG A 84 -2.95 2.28 -13.13
N GLU A 85 -2.23 1.82 -14.14
CA GLU A 85 -1.88 2.66 -15.28
C GLU A 85 -2.89 2.45 -16.42
N SER A 86 -3.12 3.48 -17.25
CA SER A 86 -3.96 3.39 -18.45
C SER A 86 -3.33 4.19 -19.60
N PRO A 87 -2.80 3.56 -20.66
CA PRO A 87 -2.81 2.12 -20.92
C PRO A 87 -2.00 1.33 -19.90
N GLU A 88 -2.30 0.04 -19.77
CA GLU A 88 -1.51 -0.86 -18.93
C GLU A 88 -0.05 -0.90 -19.40
N TRP A 89 0.86 -0.99 -18.45
CA TRP A 89 2.30 -1.02 -18.74
C TRP A 89 2.63 -2.14 -19.72
N THR A 90 3.27 -1.78 -20.83
CA THR A 90 3.88 -2.76 -21.74
C THR A 90 5.36 -2.96 -21.42
N CYS A 91 5.88 -4.19 -21.55
CA CYS A 91 7.32 -4.46 -21.40
C CYS A 91 8.20 -3.64 -22.38
N ALA A 92 7.62 -3.06 -23.43
CA ALA A 92 8.29 -2.23 -24.42
C ALA A 92 8.48 -0.78 -23.96
N SER A 93 7.56 -0.24 -23.16
CA SER A 93 7.64 1.13 -22.63
C SER A 93 8.39 1.12 -21.30
N ARG A 94 9.67 1.50 -21.27
CA ARG A 94 10.44 1.61 -20.01
C ARG A 94 10.26 2.95 -19.30
N VAL A 95 9.07 3.54 -19.39
CA VAL A 95 8.81 4.84 -18.76
C VAL A 95 8.46 4.59 -17.30
N PRO A 96 9.23 5.13 -16.35
CA PRO A 96 8.86 5.06 -14.94
C PRO A 96 7.51 5.75 -14.71
N PRO A 97 6.70 5.28 -13.74
CA PRO A 97 5.46 5.96 -13.37
C PRO A 97 5.76 7.41 -12.94
N ARG A 98 4.95 8.35 -13.41
CA ARG A 98 5.04 9.75 -12.99
C ARG A 98 4.27 9.93 -11.69
N CYS A 99 4.91 10.48 -10.68
CA CYS A 99 4.33 10.70 -9.34
C CYS A 99 4.10 12.18 -9.02
N ASP A 100 3.96 13.00 -10.07
CA ASP A 100 3.79 14.45 -9.98
C ASP A 100 2.34 14.87 -9.69
N GLY A 101 1.42 13.90 -9.58
CA GLY A 101 -0.01 14.14 -9.38
C GLY A 101 -0.72 14.80 -10.57
N ARG A 102 -0.04 14.92 -11.73
CA ARG A 102 -0.58 15.53 -12.95
C ARG A 102 -1.14 14.50 -13.93
N SER A 103 -0.69 13.24 -13.85
CA SER A 103 -1.32 12.13 -14.56
C SER A 103 -2.56 11.66 -13.80
N VAL A 104 -3.69 11.61 -14.50
CA VAL A 104 -4.92 10.99 -14.01
C VAL A 104 -4.68 9.49 -13.75
N GLU A 105 -3.68 8.93 -14.43
CA GLU A 105 -3.32 7.51 -14.40
C GLU A 105 -2.39 7.11 -13.26
N ALA A 106 -1.74 8.06 -12.58
CA ALA A 106 -1.01 7.77 -11.35
C ALA A 106 -1.63 8.63 -10.25
N ALA A 107 -2.78 8.18 -9.74
CA ALA A 107 -3.43 8.81 -8.59
C ALA A 107 -2.34 9.15 -7.55
N ALA A 108 -2.26 10.43 -7.16
CA ALA A 108 -1.23 10.91 -6.25
C ALA A 108 -1.31 10.13 -4.93
N GLY A 109 -0.44 9.13 -4.73
CA GLY A 109 -0.60 8.16 -3.64
C GLY A 109 -0.79 6.72 -4.07
N SER A 110 -0.66 6.39 -5.36
CA SER A 110 -0.60 4.98 -5.81
C SER A 110 0.62 4.24 -5.26
N LEU A 111 0.57 2.91 -5.26
CA LEU A 111 1.61 2.02 -4.74
C LEU A 111 3.03 2.38 -5.21
N LEU A 112 3.23 2.56 -6.51
CA LEU A 112 4.56 2.87 -7.04
C LEU A 112 5.07 4.23 -6.53
N CYS A 113 4.20 5.23 -6.39
CA CYS A 113 4.57 6.52 -5.84
C CYS A 113 4.82 6.47 -4.34
N ALA A 114 4.04 5.66 -3.62
CA ALA A 114 4.24 5.41 -2.19
C ALA A 114 5.60 4.76 -1.93
N LEU A 115 5.98 3.75 -2.73
CA LEU A 115 7.30 3.13 -2.65
C LEU A 115 8.41 4.18 -2.83
N VAL A 116 8.38 4.97 -3.90
CA VAL A 116 9.38 6.02 -4.14
C VAL A 116 9.46 7.00 -2.96
N TYR A 117 8.31 7.46 -2.45
CA TYR A 117 8.24 8.34 -1.29
C TYR A 117 8.92 7.75 -0.04
N PHE A 118 8.59 6.51 0.33
CA PHE A 118 9.16 5.89 1.54
C PHE A 118 10.63 5.54 1.38
N PHE A 119 11.08 5.11 0.19
CA PHE A 119 12.51 4.90 -0.11
C PHE A 119 13.33 6.18 0.07
N GLN A 120 12.77 7.33 -0.32
CA GLN A 120 13.41 8.63 -0.13
C GLN A 120 13.46 9.04 1.35
N HIS A 121 12.34 8.94 2.07
CA HIS A 121 12.23 9.36 3.48
C HIS A 121 13.05 8.48 4.44
N LEU A 122 13.39 7.26 4.03
CA LEU A 122 14.30 6.38 4.76
C LEU A 122 15.77 6.54 4.32
N HIS A 123 16.05 7.47 3.41
CA HIS A 123 17.36 7.68 2.79
C HIS A 123 17.96 6.41 2.15
N VAL A 124 17.11 5.47 1.75
CA VAL A 124 17.53 4.22 1.09
C VAL A 124 17.86 4.48 -0.38
N ALA A 125 17.17 5.44 -1.01
CA ALA A 125 17.40 5.84 -2.40
C ALA A 125 18.88 6.21 -2.69
N ALA A 126 19.61 6.75 -1.72
CA ALA A 126 21.03 7.08 -1.87
C ALA A 126 21.92 5.84 -2.15
N GLN A 127 21.45 4.64 -1.84
CA GLN A 127 22.16 3.38 -2.07
C GLN A 127 21.88 2.80 -3.47
N TYR A 128 20.88 3.34 -4.18
CA TYR A 128 20.44 2.89 -5.49
C TYR A 128 20.47 4.08 -6.46
N PRO A 129 21.64 4.39 -7.06
CA PRO A 129 21.75 5.50 -7.97
C PRO A 129 20.73 5.37 -9.10
N PRO A 130 20.08 6.47 -9.52
CA PRO A 130 19.08 6.40 -10.58
C PRO A 130 19.71 5.84 -11.85
N ALA A 131 18.93 5.07 -12.62
CA ALA A 131 19.35 4.66 -13.94
C ALA A 131 19.68 5.90 -14.79
N VAL A 132 20.72 5.81 -15.61
CA VAL A 132 21.14 6.93 -16.47
C VAL A 132 19.95 7.41 -17.31
N GLY A 133 19.59 8.69 -17.16
CA GLY A 133 18.44 9.32 -17.84
C GLY A 133 17.10 9.25 -17.08
N ALA A 134 17.03 8.57 -15.93
CA ALA A 134 15.85 8.57 -15.08
C ALA A 134 15.85 9.80 -14.17
N SER A 135 15.17 10.87 -14.61
CA SER A 135 14.70 11.93 -13.70
C SER A 135 13.28 11.59 -13.27
N ALA A 136 13.14 10.63 -12.36
CA ALA A 136 11.87 10.48 -11.66
C ALA A 136 11.78 11.65 -10.68
N GLU A 137 10.96 12.65 -11.00
CA GLU A 137 10.60 13.68 -10.04
C GLU A 137 9.93 12.96 -8.85
N MET A 138 10.65 12.89 -7.73
CA MET A 138 10.21 12.12 -6.58
C MET A 138 9.08 12.88 -5.86
N PRO A 139 8.00 12.19 -5.46
CA PRO A 139 6.92 12.83 -4.74
C PRO A 139 7.43 13.34 -3.39
N LYS A 140 7.29 14.64 -3.15
CA LYS A 140 7.60 15.24 -1.84
C LYS A 140 6.53 14.92 -0.80
N GLU A 141 5.32 14.65 -1.27
CA GLU A 141 4.14 14.39 -0.46
C GLU A 141 3.28 13.34 -1.15
N LEU A 142 2.49 12.60 -0.38
CA LEU A 142 1.46 11.70 -0.90
C LEU A 142 0.10 12.22 -0.47
N SER A 143 -0.84 12.39 -1.41
CA SER A 143 -2.17 12.89 -1.06
C SER A 143 -2.89 11.94 -0.09
N ALA A 144 -2.65 10.64 -0.22
CA ALA A 144 -3.12 9.59 0.70
C ALA A 144 -2.63 9.70 2.15
N LEU A 145 -1.57 10.50 2.40
CA LEU A 145 -1.03 10.74 3.74
C LEU A 145 -1.38 12.14 4.29
N ARG A 146 -2.15 12.96 3.55
CA ARG A 146 -2.41 14.36 3.90
C ARG A 146 -3.00 14.53 5.31
N ASP A 147 -3.89 13.64 5.70
CA ASP A 147 -4.59 13.71 6.99
C ASP A 147 -3.92 12.86 8.09
N VAL A 148 -2.79 12.21 7.76
CA VAL A 148 -2.00 11.45 8.73
C VAL A 148 -1.12 12.45 9.51
N PRO A 149 -1.25 12.52 10.85
CA PRO A 149 -0.42 13.38 11.68
C PRO A 149 1.07 13.14 11.47
N LEU A 150 1.88 14.22 11.44
CA LEU A 150 3.32 14.15 11.19
C LEU A 150 4.07 13.32 12.26
N ASP A 151 3.58 13.29 13.49
CA ASP A 151 4.12 12.47 14.58
C ASP A 151 3.89 10.96 14.36
N LEU A 152 3.01 10.59 13.44
CA LEU A 152 2.78 9.21 12.98
C LEU A 152 3.50 8.90 11.66
N LEU A 153 4.26 9.84 11.10
CA LEU A 153 5.11 9.65 9.90
C LEU A 153 6.60 9.57 10.27
N THR A 154 6.91 8.98 11.43
CA THR A 154 8.29 8.78 11.88
C THR A 154 9.04 7.79 10.98
N PRO A 155 10.39 7.75 11.01
CA PRO A 155 11.16 6.75 10.26
C PRO A 155 10.73 5.30 10.51
N VAL A 156 10.30 4.98 11.74
CA VAL A 156 9.79 3.64 12.07
C VAL A 156 8.48 3.35 11.33
N GLN A 157 7.57 4.31 11.29
CA GLN A 157 6.28 4.16 10.61
C GLN A 157 6.45 4.12 9.09
N ASN A 158 7.35 4.95 8.54
CA ASN A 158 7.72 4.89 7.13
C ASN A 158 8.33 3.54 6.76
N PHE A 159 9.13 2.93 7.64
CA PHE A 159 9.64 1.58 7.45
C PHE A 159 8.54 0.51 7.48
N ARG A 160 7.54 0.65 8.36
CA ARG A 160 6.37 -0.25 8.39
C ARG A 160 5.60 -0.20 7.07
N TRP A 161 5.27 1.01 6.61
CA TRP A 161 4.65 1.21 5.30
C TRP A 161 5.47 0.56 4.19
N LEU A 162 6.78 0.81 4.14
CA LEU A 162 7.63 0.24 3.10
C LEU A 162 7.59 -1.30 3.11
N VAL A 163 7.65 -1.95 4.27
CA VAL A 163 7.61 -3.42 4.36
C VAL A 163 6.28 -3.99 3.86
N ILE A 164 5.17 -3.33 4.16
CA ILE A 164 3.84 -3.75 3.71
C ILE A 164 3.71 -3.57 2.20
N LEU A 165 4.04 -2.38 1.70
CA LEU A 165 3.87 -2.01 0.30
C LEU A 165 4.82 -2.73 -0.66
N VAL A 166 5.99 -3.18 -0.19
CA VAL A 166 6.85 -4.08 -1.00
C VAL A 166 6.21 -5.47 -1.14
N GLY A 167 5.33 -5.84 -0.21
CA GLY A 167 4.58 -7.08 -0.28
C GLY A 167 3.42 -7.04 -1.27
N ASP A 168 2.78 -5.87 -1.41
CA ASP A 168 1.72 -5.61 -2.41
C ASP A 168 2.26 -5.60 -3.85
#